data_AF-A0A016SQ49-F1
#
_entry.id   AF-A0A016SQ49-F1
#
_cell.length_a   1.000
_cell.length_b   1.000
_cell.length_c   1.000
_cell.angle_alpha   90.00
_cell.angle_beta   90.00
_cell.angle_gamma   90.00
#
_symmetry.space_group_name_H-M   'P 1'
#
loop_
_entity.id
_entity.type
_entity.pdbx_description
1 polymer ?
#
loop_
_entity_poly.entity_id
_entity_poly.type
_entity_poly.pdbx_seq_one_letter_code
_entity_poly.pdbx_strand_id
1 'polypeptide(L)'
;MQVNTEDITVSWGQQPHALDSTYGKWRTAVFQDVQESIDMSKLYFLYDPIADELSGTSGTRKGYPGLVIFDVGFRCFAGEIPLHAQGTMKFLFSLKCPSPQGGSAFVLVTEEQIYGQIRLHVFRLDLSGDGLSVTNCRALLHQPLTIGGEYIASMREDVPEVVVMANPGLQVNSFRLVIDVMSLD
;
A
#
# COMPACT_ATOMS: atom_id res chain seq x y z
N MET A 1 21.09 -0.75 -18.92
CA MET A 1 20.21 -1.18 -17.82
C MET A 1 20.27 -2.69 -17.76
N GLN A 2 20.80 -3.25 -16.66
CA GLN A 2 20.82 -4.70 -16.42
C GLN A 2 19.62 -5.01 -15.54
N VAL A 3 18.76 -5.92 -15.97
CA VAL A 3 17.65 -6.42 -15.14
C VAL A 3 18.21 -7.60 -14.34
N ASN A 4 18.18 -7.47 -13.02
CA ASN A 4 18.52 -8.56 -12.12
C ASN A 4 17.24 -9.27 -11.71
N THR A 5 17.16 -10.57 -11.95
CA THR A 5 16.04 -11.41 -11.52
C THR A 5 16.51 -12.24 -10.34
N GLU A 6 15.86 -12.08 -9.19
CA GLU A 6 16.08 -12.93 -8.02
C GLU A 6 14.84 -13.79 -7.77
N ASP A 7 15.07 -15.08 -7.46
CA ASP A 7 14.04 -15.95 -6.94
C ASP A 7 13.94 -15.74 -5.42
N ILE A 8 12.88 -15.04 -5.01
CA ILE A 8 12.57 -14.76 -3.61
C ILE A 8 11.85 -15.92 -2.92
N THR A 9 11.74 -17.09 -3.55
CA THR A 9 11.14 -18.28 -2.93
C THR A 9 12.19 -19.17 -2.25
N VAL A 10 11.72 -20.06 -1.39
CA VAL A 10 12.56 -21.07 -0.75
C VAL A 10 12.97 -22.09 -1.80
N SER A 11 14.28 -22.35 -1.92
CA SER A 11 14.81 -23.32 -2.89
C SER A 11 14.23 -24.72 -2.67
N TRP A 12 14.03 -25.44 -3.76
CA TRP A 12 13.49 -26.80 -3.71
C TRP A 12 14.33 -27.71 -2.80
N GLY A 13 13.68 -28.43 -1.90
CA GLY A 13 14.33 -29.32 -0.92
C GLY A 13 14.81 -28.65 0.38
N GLN A 14 14.68 -27.33 0.51
CA GLN A 14 14.90 -26.63 1.78
C GLN A 14 13.61 -26.58 2.60
N GLN A 15 13.75 -26.61 3.93
CA GLN A 15 12.61 -26.42 4.82
C GLN A 15 12.15 -24.97 4.74
N PRO A 16 10.85 -24.70 4.51
CA PRO A 16 10.33 -23.35 4.52
C PRO A 16 10.45 -22.73 5.92
N HIS A 17 10.56 -21.41 5.97
CA HIS A 17 10.55 -20.68 7.24
C HIS A 17 9.27 -20.98 8.03
N ALA A 18 9.34 -21.02 9.37
CA ALA A 18 8.21 -21.44 10.21
C ALA A 18 6.95 -20.57 10.02
N LEU A 19 7.15 -19.27 9.77
CA LEU A 19 6.07 -18.30 9.49
C LEU A 19 5.23 -18.68 8.27
N ASP A 20 5.78 -19.47 7.36
CA ASP A 20 5.11 -19.86 6.14
C ASP A 20 3.88 -20.75 6.39
N SER A 21 3.90 -21.51 7.49
CA SER A 21 2.73 -22.27 7.94
C SER A 21 1.54 -21.36 8.33
N THR A 22 1.83 -20.13 8.73
CA THR A 22 0.84 -19.16 9.22
C THR A 22 0.41 -18.20 8.12
N TYR A 23 1.38 -17.68 7.36
CA TYR A 23 1.17 -16.61 6.38
C TYR A 23 1.25 -17.08 4.92
N GLY A 24 1.54 -18.36 4.66
CA GLY A 24 1.62 -18.91 3.31
C GLY A 24 0.33 -18.79 2.49
N LYS A 25 -0.82 -18.57 3.15
CA LYS A 25 -2.12 -18.26 2.52
C LYS A 25 -2.06 -17.05 1.57
N TRP A 26 -1.14 -16.12 1.81
CA TRP A 26 -1.02 -14.87 1.06
C TRP A 26 -0.40 -15.05 -0.34
N ARG A 27 0.23 -16.19 -0.62
CA ARG A 27 0.80 -16.50 -1.95
C ARG A 27 -0.24 -16.58 -3.07
N THR A 28 -1.50 -16.81 -2.72
CA THR A 28 -2.59 -16.97 -3.68
C THR A 28 -3.53 -15.77 -3.68
N ALA A 29 -3.23 -14.73 -2.91
CA ALA A 29 -4.02 -13.50 -2.87
C ALA A 29 -3.68 -12.60 -4.07
N VAL A 30 -4.66 -11.81 -4.48
CA VAL A 30 -4.47 -10.69 -5.41
C VAL A 30 -4.33 -9.40 -4.62
N PHE A 31 -3.32 -8.61 -4.98
CA PHE A 31 -2.98 -7.35 -4.35
C PHE A 31 -3.24 -6.19 -5.29
N GLN A 32 -3.66 -5.05 -4.75
CA GLN A 32 -3.87 -3.83 -5.52
C GLN A 32 -2.56 -3.13 -5.87
N ASP A 33 -1.57 -3.23 -4.98
CA ASP A 33 -0.30 -2.52 -5.09
C ASP A 33 0.79 -3.23 -4.28
N VAL A 34 2.05 -2.89 -4.53
CA VAL A 34 3.22 -3.35 -3.76
C VAL A 34 4.23 -2.23 -3.61
N GLN A 35 4.71 -2.02 -2.39
CA GLN A 35 5.73 -1.02 -2.09
C GLN A 35 6.86 -1.65 -1.26
N GLU A 36 8.09 -1.27 -1.58
CA GLU A 36 9.28 -1.68 -0.83
C GLU A 36 9.45 -0.80 0.42
N SER A 37 10.00 -1.37 1.49
CA SER A 37 10.38 -0.62 2.68
C SER A 37 11.56 0.31 2.40
N ILE A 38 11.69 1.37 3.18
CA ILE A 38 12.80 2.34 3.04
C ILE A 38 14.19 1.70 3.22
N ASP A 39 14.27 0.62 3.99
CA ASP A 39 15.49 -0.15 4.25
C ASP A 39 15.62 -1.40 3.34
N MET A 40 14.70 -1.59 2.39
CA MET A 40 14.67 -2.72 1.44
C MET A 40 14.54 -4.11 2.09
N SER A 41 14.23 -4.18 3.39
CA SER A 41 14.10 -5.45 4.11
C SER A 41 12.74 -6.12 3.91
N LYS A 42 11.71 -5.36 3.51
CA LYS A 42 10.33 -5.85 3.39
C LYS A 42 9.62 -5.31 2.15
N LEU A 43 8.66 -6.09 1.68
CA LEU A 43 7.66 -5.65 0.71
C LEU A 43 6.30 -5.59 1.40
N TYR A 44 5.57 -4.51 1.16
CA TYR A 44 4.22 -4.27 1.65
C TYR A 44 3.24 -4.37 0.50
N PHE A 45 2.40 -5.39 0.53
CA PHE A 45 1.36 -5.62 -0.45
C PHE A 45 0.04 -5.04 0.04
N LEU A 46 -0.58 -4.16 -0.75
CA LEU A 46 -1.89 -3.59 -0.44
C LEU A 46 -2.98 -4.61 -0.76
N TYR A 47 -3.66 -5.08 0.28
CA TYR A 47 -4.71 -6.09 0.16
C TYR A 47 -6.10 -5.47 0.30
N ASP A 48 -6.93 -5.66 -0.73
CA ASP A 48 -8.37 -5.45 -0.69
C ASP A 48 -9.09 -6.79 -0.83
N PRO A 49 -9.81 -7.28 0.19
CA PRO A 49 -10.52 -8.56 0.11
C PRO A 49 -11.63 -8.57 -0.95
N ILE A 50 -12.20 -7.43 -1.31
CA ILE A 50 -13.25 -7.38 -2.34
C ILE A 50 -12.61 -7.60 -3.71
N ALA A 51 -11.55 -6.87 -4.03
CA ALA A 51 -10.83 -7.06 -5.29
C ALA A 51 -10.22 -8.47 -5.40
N ASP A 52 -9.70 -9.01 -4.30
CA ASP A 52 -9.19 -10.39 -4.25
C ASP A 52 -10.28 -11.41 -4.62
N GLU A 53 -11.43 -11.36 -3.95
CA GLU A 53 -12.55 -12.27 -4.23
C GLU A 53 -13.07 -12.15 -5.67
N LEU A 54 -13.12 -10.92 -6.20
CA LEU A 54 -13.60 -10.65 -7.56
C LEU A 54 -12.57 -10.97 -8.65
N SER A 55 -11.33 -11.31 -8.29
CA SER A 55 -10.27 -11.64 -9.25
C SER A 55 -10.55 -12.91 -10.06
N GLY A 56 -11.38 -13.82 -9.51
CA GLY A 56 -11.66 -15.13 -10.09
C GLY A 56 -10.50 -16.14 -10.02
N THR A 57 -9.34 -15.76 -9.48
CA THR A 57 -8.13 -16.59 -9.47
C THR A 57 -7.67 -17.02 -8.07
N SER A 58 -8.04 -16.29 -7.02
CA SER A 58 -7.54 -16.52 -5.65
C SER A 58 -8.44 -17.40 -4.77
N GLY A 59 -9.65 -17.70 -5.22
CA GLY A 59 -10.65 -18.45 -4.43
C GLY A 59 -11.36 -17.56 -3.41
N THR A 60 -11.30 -17.91 -2.12
CA THR A 60 -11.95 -17.17 -1.03
C THR A 60 -11.07 -16.05 -0.45
N ARG A 61 -11.69 -15.06 0.20
CA ARG A 61 -10.99 -13.98 0.94
C ARG A 61 -10.00 -14.55 1.97
N LYS A 62 -8.80 -13.94 2.08
CA LYS A 62 -7.70 -14.41 2.95
C LYS A 62 -7.56 -13.66 4.27
N GLY A 63 -8.13 -12.46 4.36
CA GLY A 63 -8.04 -11.61 5.55
C GLY A 63 -8.82 -10.31 5.46
N TYR A 64 -8.50 -9.38 6.35
CA TYR A 64 -9.08 -8.03 6.38
C TYR A 64 -8.29 -7.08 5.46
N PRO A 65 -8.88 -5.96 5.02
CA PRO A 65 -8.16 -4.93 4.26
C PRO A 65 -6.94 -4.46 5.03
N GLY A 66 -5.80 -4.35 4.36
CA GLY A 66 -4.56 -4.02 5.05
C GLY A 66 -3.30 -4.14 4.21
N LEU A 67 -2.16 -4.11 4.90
CA LEU A 67 -0.85 -4.41 4.33
C LEU A 67 -0.46 -5.84 4.67
N VAL A 68 -0.07 -6.61 3.67
CA VAL A 68 0.52 -7.92 3.85
C VAL A 68 2.02 -7.80 3.69
N ILE A 69 2.77 -8.34 4.65
CA ILE A 69 4.21 -8.14 4.77
C ILE A 69 4.93 -9.37 4.23
N PHE A 70 5.78 -9.16 3.24
CA PHE A 70 6.77 -10.14 2.81
C PHE A 70 8.14 -9.70 3.32
N ASP A 71 8.81 -10.59 4.04
CA ASP A 71 10.16 -10.34 4.52
C ASP A 71 11.17 -10.89 3.51
N VAL A 72 12.02 -10.02 2.97
CA VAL A 72 12.98 -10.38 1.91
C VAL A 72 14.08 -11.29 2.45
N GLY A 73 14.48 -11.10 3.71
CA GLY A 73 15.48 -11.93 4.37
C GLY A 73 14.96 -13.35 4.65
N PHE A 74 13.72 -13.47 5.13
CA PHE A 74 13.08 -14.76 5.36
C PHE A 74 12.51 -15.40 4.09
N ARG A 75 12.38 -14.65 3.01
CA ARG A 75 11.83 -15.12 1.72
C ARG A 75 10.42 -15.70 1.85
N CYS A 76 9.61 -15.12 2.73
CA CYS A 76 8.23 -15.53 2.95
C CYS A 76 7.36 -14.38 3.47
N PHE A 77 6.04 -14.57 3.40
CA PHE A 77 5.11 -13.71 4.11
C PHE A 77 5.31 -13.87 5.62
N ALA A 78 5.39 -12.74 6.31
CA ALA A 78 5.82 -12.68 7.72
C ALA A 78 4.83 -11.95 8.63
N GLY A 79 3.80 -11.32 8.06
CA GLY A 79 2.81 -10.59 8.84
C GLY A 79 1.70 -9.97 8.02
N GLU A 80 0.74 -9.40 8.72
CA GLU A 80 -0.36 -8.62 8.16
C GLU A 80 -0.67 -7.45 9.11
N ILE A 81 -0.90 -6.26 8.56
CA ILE A 81 -1.29 -5.05 9.30
C ILE A 81 -2.69 -4.65 8.83
N PRO A 82 -3.73 -4.89 9.64
CA PRO A 82 -5.08 -4.42 9.32
C PRO A 82 -5.09 -2.90 9.20
N LEU A 83 -5.73 -2.39 8.15
CA LEU A 83 -5.93 -0.96 7.96
C LEU A 83 -7.40 -0.59 8.13
N HIS A 84 -7.65 0.42 8.97
CA HIS A 84 -8.99 0.94 9.23
C HIS A 84 -9.11 2.33 8.61
N ALA A 85 -9.15 2.37 7.27
CA ALA A 85 -9.40 3.57 6.50
C ALA A 85 -10.80 3.53 5.87
N GLN A 86 -11.41 4.69 5.64
CA GLN A 86 -12.70 4.78 4.98
C GLN A 86 -12.58 4.39 3.51
N GLY A 87 -13.50 3.56 3.00
CA GLY A 87 -13.52 3.12 1.61
C GLY A 87 -12.72 1.84 1.33
N THR A 88 -12.63 1.48 0.05
CA THR A 88 -11.89 0.32 -0.47
C THR A 88 -10.47 0.70 -0.85
N MET A 89 -9.51 -0.19 -0.62
CA MET A 89 -8.09 0.09 -0.88
C MET A 89 -7.82 0.10 -2.40
N LYS A 90 -7.10 1.11 -2.92
CA LYS A 90 -6.82 1.21 -4.36
C LYS A 90 -5.35 1.38 -4.71
N PHE A 91 -4.67 2.33 -4.07
CA PHE A 91 -3.27 2.63 -4.39
C PHE A 91 -2.46 2.82 -3.11
N LEU A 92 -1.20 2.41 -3.16
CA LEU A 92 -0.22 2.63 -2.10
C LEU A 92 1.04 3.25 -2.72
N PHE A 93 1.41 4.44 -2.28
CA PHE A 93 2.63 5.11 -2.76
C PHE A 93 3.67 5.19 -1.64
N SER A 94 4.92 4.86 -1.94
CA SER A 94 6.04 4.97 -1.01
C SER A 94 6.51 6.42 -0.85
N LEU A 95 6.68 6.87 0.39
CA LEU A 95 7.33 8.14 0.69
C LEU A 95 8.83 7.90 0.89
N LYS A 96 9.65 8.77 0.27
CA LYS A 96 11.11 8.70 0.41
C LYS A 96 11.61 9.09 1.80
N CYS A 97 10.78 9.76 2.61
CA CYS A 97 11.10 10.09 3.99
C CYS A 97 10.65 8.95 4.93
N PRO A 98 11.44 8.60 5.95
CA PRO A 98 10.99 7.64 6.95
C PRO A 98 9.80 8.18 7.74
N SER A 99 9.11 7.27 8.41
CA SER A 99 8.17 7.63 9.45
C SER A 99 8.89 8.32 10.62
N PRO A 100 8.19 9.11 11.43
CA PRO A 100 8.72 9.68 12.67
C PRO A 100 9.35 8.66 13.63
N GLN A 101 8.94 7.38 13.55
CA GLN A 101 9.47 6.29 14.39
C GLN A 101 10.58 5.48 13.71
N GLY A 102 11.10 5.95 12.57
CA GLY A 102 12.18 5.30 11.82
C GLY A 102 11.72 4.18 10.88
N GLY A 103 10.41 3.92 10.78
CA GLY A 103 9.83 2.96 9.84
C GLY A 103 9.62 3.53 8.44
N SER A 104 8.93 2.78 7.59
CA SER A 104 8.50 3.27 6.27
C SER A 104 7.25 4.16 6.40
N ALA A 105 7.08 5.09 5.47
CA ALA A 105 5.86 5.90 5.37
C ALA A 105 5.25 5.76 3.97
N PHE A 106 3.92 5.72 3.92
CA PHE A 106 3.16 5.52 2.68
C PHE A 106 2.04 6.54 2.55
N VAL A 107 1.59 6.73 1.32
CA VAL A 107 0.30 7.34 1.00
C VAL A 107 -0.65 6.24 0.59
N LEU A 108 -1.76 6.14 1.30
CA LEU A 108 -2.86 5.24 0.94
C LEU A 108 -3.95 6.05 0.26
N VAL A 109 -4.39 5.59 -0.92
CA VAL A 109 -5.60 6.09 -1.58
C VAL A 109 -6.69 5.04 -1.47
N THR A 110 -7.84 5.46 -0.96
CA THR A 110 -9.04 4.63 -0.89
C THR A 110 -10.19 5.24 -1.67
N GLU A 111 -11.10 4.38 -2.11
CA GLU A 111 -12.26 4.74 -2.91
C GLU A 111 -13.56 4.41 -2.18
N GLU A 112 -14.46 5.37 -2.17
CA GLU A 112 -15.84 5.21 -1.73
C GLU A 112 -16.80 5.60 -2.85
N GLN A 113 -17.77 4.75 -3.16
CA GLN A 113 -18.81 5.04 -4.15
C GLN A 113 -20.09 5.50 -3.47
N ILE A 114 -20.54 6.71 -3.78
CA ILE A 114 -21.74 7.32 -3.20
C ILE A 114 -22.59 7.93 -4.31
N TYR A 115 -23.84 7.44 -4.46
CA TYR A 115 -24.82 7.97 -5.42
C TYR A 115 -24.29 8.14 -6.85
N GLY A 116 -23.48 7.19 -7.33
CA GLY A 116 -22.89 7.22 -8.68
C GLY A 116 -21.68 8.16 -8.82
N GLN A 117 -21.22 8.79 -7.74
CA GLN A 117 -19.96 9.51 -7.69
C GLN A 117 -18.90 8.70 -6.95
N ILE A 118 -17.66 8.88 -7.37
CA ILE A 118 -16.48 8.33 -6.71
C ILE A 118 -15.93 9.39 -5.76
N ARG A 119 -15.61 9.01 -4.52
CA ARG A 119 -14.90 9.83 -3.55
C ARG A 119 -13.58 9.19 -3.22
N LEU A 120 -12.50 9.88 -3.53
CA LEU A 120 -11.15 9.46 -3.18
C LEU A 120 -10.73 10.09 -1.86
N HIS A 121 -10.33 9.24 -0.93
CA HIS A 121 -9.70 9.65 0.31
C HIS A 121 -8.20 9.38 0.20
N VAL A 122 -7.39 10.27 0.76
CA VAL A 122 -5.93 10.16 0.74
C VAL A 122 -5.44 10.23 2.17
N PHE A 123 -4.71 9.20 2.59
CA PHE A 123 -4.18 9.06 3.95
C PHE A 123 -2.67 8.96 3.93
N ARG A 124 -2.02 9.52 4.94
CA ARG A 124 -0.64 9.20 5.28
C ARG A 124 -0.64 8.05 6.28
N LEU A 125 0.14 7.02 5.99
CA LEU A 125 0.42 5.89 6.86
C LEU A 125 1.88 5.97 7.31
N ASP A 126 2.11 5.94 8.61
CA ASP A 126 3.44 5.89 9.20
C ASP A 126 3.60 4.53 9.91
N LEU A 127 4.57 3.72 9.49
CA LEU A 127 4.85 2.43 10.15
C LEU A 127 5.81 2.58 11.32
N SER A 128 5.76 1.63 12.25
CA SER A 128 6.75 1.46 13.32
C SER A 128 8.14 1.13 12.76
N GLY A 129 9.18 1.31 13.58
CA GLY A 129 10.56 1.05 13.17
C GLY A 129 10.84 -0.41 12.77
N ASP A 130 10.10 -1.37 13.33
CA ASP A 130 10.17 -2.78 12.91
C ASP A 130 9.36 -3.07 11.62
N GLY A 131 8.55 -2.11 11.17
CA GLY A 131 7.71 -2.22 10.00
C GLY A 131 6.53 -3.18 10.14
N LEU A 132 6.17 -3.60 11.36
CA LEU A 132 5.13 -4.61 11.62
C LEU A 132 3.80 -4.02 12.12
N SER A 133 3.73 -2.70 12.35
CA SER A 133 2.52 -2.03 12.81
C SER A 133 2.39 -0.62 12.23
N VAL A 134 1.17 -0.09 12.22
CA VAL A 134 0.91 1.32 11.90
C VAL A 134 0.96 2.13 13.19
N THR A 135 1.78 3.16 13.18
CA THR A 135 1.93 4.11 14.29
C THR A 135 1.01 5.31 14.15
N ASN A 136 0.70 5.70 12.90
CA ASN A 136 -0.21 6.79 12.61
C ASN A 136 -0.87 6.58 11.24
N CYS A 137 -2.16 6.90 11.16
CA CYS A 137 -2.94 6.93 9.94
C CYS A 137 -3.80 8.19 9.96
N ARG A 138 -3.50 9.15 9.08
CA ARG A 138 -4.18 10.45 9.06
C ARG A 138 -4.62 10.84 7.67
N ALA A 139 -5.82 11.40 7.57
CA ALA A 139 -6.31 11.98 6.32
C ALA A 139 -5.44 13.19 5.93
N LEU A 140 -5.11 13.28 4.64
CA LEU A 140 -4.31 14.38 4.07
C LEU A 140 -5.19 15.44 3.39
N LEU A 141 -6.41 15.06 3.03
CA LEU A 141 -7.41 15.99 2.49
C LEU A 141 -8.45 16.31 3.56
N HIS A 142 -8.82 17.59 3.65
CA HIS A 142 -9.93 18.02 4.52
C HIS A 142 -11.29 17.49 4.04
N GLN A 143 -11.44 17.31 2.73
CA GLN A 143 -12.60 16.72 2.09
C GLN A 143 -12.15 15.75 1.00
N PRO A 144 -12.82 14.60 0.81
CA PRO A 144 -12.45 13.66 -0.24
C PRO A 144 -12.62 14.28 -1.62
N LEU A 145 -11.73 13.90 -2.54
CA LEU A 145 -11.81 14.34 -3.93
C LEU A 145 -12.99 13.63 -4.61
N THR A 146 -13.98 14.39 -5.06
CA THR A 146 -15.15 13.85 -5.75
C THR A 146 -14.91 13.79 -7.26
N ILE A 147 -15.19 12.63 -7.85
CA ILE A 147 -14.95 12.29 -9.25
C ILE A 147 -16.23 11.71 -9.85
N GLY A 148 -16.53 12.05 -11.11
CA GLY A 148 -17.75 11.64 -11.80
C GLY A 148 -17.63 10.36 -12.65
N GLY A 149 -16.48 9.70 -12.64
CA GLY A 149 -16.22 8.51 -13.47
C GLY A 149 -14.83 7.95 -13.24
N GLU A 150 -14.18 7.47 -14.31
CA GLU A 150 -12.85 6.89 -14.23
C GLU A 150 -11.77 7.91 -13.86
N TYR A 151 -10.69 7.39 -13.29
CA TYR A 151 -9.56 8.19 -12.84
C TYR A 151 -8.25 7.40 -12.88
N ILE A 152 -7.15 8.15 -12.89
CA ILE A 152 -5.80 7.66 -12.71
C ILE A 152 -5.22 8.41 -11.52
N ALA A 153 -4.70 7.70 -10.54
CA ALA A 153 -3.93 8.26 -9.44
C ALA A 153 -2.47 7.84 -9.58
N SER A 154 -1.54 8.78 -9.40
CA SER A 154 -0.10 8.51 -9.41
C SER A 154 0.62 9.47 -8.45
N MET A 155 1.81 9.09 -8.00
CA MET A 155 2.67 9.96 -7.22
C MET A 155 3.85 10.42 -8.06
N ARG A 156 4.20 11.70 -7.94
CA ARG A 156 5.41 12.24 -8.56
C ARG A 156 6.66 11.69 -7.89
N GLU A 157 7.68 11.40 -8.70
CA GLU A 157 8.96 10.90 -8.19
C GLU A 157 9.87 12.02 -7.66
N ASP A 158 9.74 13.23 -8.20
CA ASP A 158 10.61 14.37 -7.91
C ASP A 158 10.17 15.17 -6.68
N VAL A 159 8.87 15.17 -6.39
CA VAL A 159 8.27 15.83 -5.23
C VAL A 159 7.19 14.94 -4.61
N PRO A 160 6.96 15.02 -3.29
CA PRO A 160 5.94 14.23 -2.60
C PRO A 160 4.54 14.79 -2.92
N GLU A 161 4.07 14.55 -4.14
CA GLU A 161 2.78 15.02 -4.65
C GLU A 161 2.00 13.85 -5.26
N VAL A 162 0.74 13.71 -4.87
CA VAL A 162 -0.22 12.82 -5.55
C VAL A 162 -0.93 13.63 -6.63
N VAL A 163 -0.97 13.07 -7.84
CA VAL A 163 -1.67 13.62 -8.99
C VAL A 163 -2.82 12.68 -9.33
N VAL A 164 -4.03 13.24 -9.39
CA VAL A 164 -5.23 12.53 -9.83
C VAL A 164 -5.72 13.17 -11.12
N MET A 165 -5.78 12.37 -12.18
CA MET A 165 -6.36 12.75 -13.46
C MET A 165 -7.70 12.07 -13.60
N ALA A 166 -8.77 12.83 -13.83
CA ALA A 166 -10.12 12.30 -13.85
C ALA A 166 -11.06 13.07 -14.77
N ASN A 167 -12.22 12.47 -15.04
CA ASN A 167 -13.33 13.00 -15.82
C ASN A 167 -13.01 13.21 -17.32
N PRO A 168 -14.02 13.23 -18.21
CA PRO A 168 -13.81 13.35 -19.66
C PRO A 168 -13.09 14.65 -20.11
N GLY A 169 -13.07 15.68 -19.26
CA GLY A 169 -12.36 16.94 -19.52
C GLY A 169 -10.89 16.95 -19.09
N LEU A 170 -10.34 15.80 -18.65
CA LEU A 170 -8.98 15.67 -18.09
C LEU A 170 -8.69 16.69 -17.00
N GLN A 171 -9.47 16.62 -15.92
CA GLN A 171 -9.20 17.42 -14.73
C GLN A 171 -8.00 16.85 -14.01
N VAL A 172 -6.98 17.69 -13.80
CA VAL A 172 -5.76 17.33 -13.08
C VAL A 172 -5.80 17.98 -11.70
N ASN A 173 -5.88 17.16 -10.67
CA ASN A 173 -5.79 17.59 -9.27
C ASN A 173 -4.42 17.17 -8.73
N SER A 174 -3.69 18.10 -8.13
CA SER A 174 -2.40 17.81 -7.49
C SER A 174 -2.45 18.19 -6.01
N PHE A 175 -1.92 17.31 -5.16
CA PHE A 175 -1.94 17.47 -3.72
C PHE A 175 -0.52 17.32 -3.19
N ARG A 176 0.02 18.40 -2.65
CA ARG A 176 1.33 18.37 -1.99
C ARG A 176 1.19 17.75 -0.62
N LEU A 177 1.94 16.68 -0.41
CA LEU A 177 1.97 15.96 0.84
C LEU A 177 2.86 16.74 1.78
N VAL A 178 2.30 17.22 2.90
CA VAL A 178 3.11 17.83 3.96
C VAL A 178 3.98 16.73 4.55
N ILE A 179 5.27 16.78 4.21
CA ILE A 179 6.30 16.06 4.94
C ILE A 179 6.55 16.89 6.19
N ASP A 180 6.05 16.45 7.34
CA ASP A 180 6.50 16.98 8.62
C ASP A 180 7.96 16.52 8.78
N VAL A 181 8.89 17.28 8.22
CA VAL A 181 10.32 17.10 8.54
C VAL A 181 10.44 17.60 9.97
N MET A 182 10.72 16.69 10.92
CA MET A 182 11.18 17.14 12.22
C MET A 182 12.41 18.01 11.98
N SER A 183 12.29 19.31 12.26
CA SER A 183 13.43 20.19 12.42
C SER A 183 14.27 19.60 13.55
N LEU A 184 15.41 19.02 13.19
CA LEU A 184 16.49 18.79 14.15
C LEU A 184 17.08 20.18 14.45
N ASP A 185 16.62 20.77 15.55
CA ASP A 185 17.35 21.82 16.27
C ASP A 185 18.49 21.18 17.09
#